data_AF-A0A3B8P703-F1
#
_entry.id   AF-A0A3B8P703-F1
#
_cell.length_a   1.000
_cell.length_b   1.000
_cell.length_c   1.000
_cell.angle_alpha   90.00
_cell.angle_beta   90.00
_cell.angle_gamma   90.00
#
_symmetry.space_group_name_H-M   'P 1'
#
loop_
_entity.id
_entity.type
_entity.pdbx_description
1 polymer ?
#
loop_
_entity_poly.entity_id
_entity_poly.type
_entity_poly.pdbx_seq_one_letter_code
_entity_poly.pdbx_strand_id
1 'polypeptide(L)'
;MMKKWTQTCLLSASLMTTMIPTQAATLLVGSYTDGQSQGIYRYQFDSKRGKIEPTPLQVVKSVSPSWLVLSADQRQLFSVNETPDGKVSSFSLSSNGEIKPLNQVGSRGDEPTHASLSRDQRYLFVANYAVAPDPGGSLVVIPVAKDGT
;
A
#
# COMPACT_ATOMS: atom_id res chain seq x y z
N MET A 1 61.03 35.23 -36.28
CA MET A 1 61.03 34.08 -35.36
C MET A 1 59.93 34.28 -34.32
N MET A 2 58.96 33.36 -34.28
CA MET A 2 57.97 33.09 -33.21
C MET A 2 56.92 34.17 -32.85
N LYS A 3 55.70 33.99 -33.38
CA LYS A 3 54.46 34.70 -33.00
C LYS A 3 53.77 33.87 -31.90
N LYS A 4 53.64 34.40 -30.67
CA LYS A 4 52.94 33.71 -29.56
C LYS A 4 51.43 33.90 -29.74
N TRP A 5 50.69 32.80 -29.88
CA TRP A 5 49.22 32.78 -29.84
C TRP A 5 48.80 32.26 -28.46
N THR A 6 48.22 33.14 -27.65
CA THR A 6 47.51 32.75 -26.42
C THR A 6 46.07 32.39 -26.80
N GLN A 7 45.77 31.09 -26.85
CA GLN A 7 44.39 30.60 -26.94
C GLN A 7 43.77 30.66 -25.53
N THR A 8 42.95 31.66 -25.29
CA THR A 8 42.10 31.72 -24.10
C THR A 8 40.89 30.80 -24.34
N CYS A 9 40.95 29.58 -23.83
CA CYS A 9 39.84 28.63 -23.86
C CYS A 9 38.81 29.05 -22.80
N LEU A 10 37.73 29.71 -23.23
CA LEU A 10 36.57 29.97 -22.37
C LEU A 10 35.84 28.65 -22.13
N LEU A 11 36.04 28.03 -20.96
CA LEU A 11 35.18 26.95 -20.48
C LEU A 11 33.83 27.55 -20.09
N SER A 12 32.84 27.42 -20.96
CA SER A 12 31.43 27.58 -20.60
C SER A 12 30.99 26.38 -19.76
N ALA A 13 30.95 26.56 -18.44
CA ALA A 13 30.33 25.60 -17.54
C ALA A 13 28.81 25.68 -17.68
N SER A 14 28.23 24.83 -18.54
CA SER A 14 26.78 24.61 -18.56
C SER A 14 26.37 23.91 -17.27
N LEU A 15 25.68 24.62 -16.37
CA LEU A 15 24.93 24.01 -15.28
C LEU A 15 23.85 23.12 -15.90
N MET A 16 24.12 21.82 -16.01
CA MET A 16 23.07 20.82 -16.16
C MET A 16 22.32 20.75 -14.84
N THR A 17 21.20 21.47 -14.74
CA THR A 17 20.24 21.30 -13.67
C THR A 17 19.63 19.91 -13.81
N THR A 18 20.14 18.94 -13.06
CA THR A 18 19.48 17.64 -12.91
C THR A 18 18.15 17.89 -12.21
N MET A 19 17.04 17.81 -12.94
CA MET A 19 15.73 17.69 -12.33
C MET A 19 15.68 16.34 -11.62
N ILE A 20 15.88 16.33 -10.31
CA ILE A 20 15.57 15.16 -9.49
C ILE A 20 14.05 15.00 -9.61
N PRO A 21 13.54 13.94 -10.27
CA PRO A 21 12.10 13.73 -10.32
C PRO A 21 11.60 13.71 -8.88
N THR A 22 10.60 14.54 -8.60
CA THR A 22 9.96 14.53 -7.29
C THR A 22 9.38 13.14 -7.13
N GLN A 23 9.94 12.35 -6.22
CA GLN A 23 9.45 11.00 -5.96
C GLN A 23 8.09 11.14 -5.27
N ALA A 24 7.03 11.17 -6.06
CA ALA A 24 5.68 11.21 -5.55
C ALA A 24 5.44 9.92 -4.76
N ALA A 25 4.96 10.06 -3.54
CA ALA A 25 4.63 8.92 -2.71
C ALA A 25 3.34 8.27 -3.22
N THR A 26 3.15 6.99 -2.90
CA THR A 26 1.89 6.30 -3.16
C THR A 26 1.06 6.29 -1.87
N LEU A 27 -0.23 6.63 -1.99
CA LEU A 27 -1.19 6.53 -0.90
C LEU A 27 -2.14 5.37 -1.18
N LEU A 28 -2.30 4.47 -0.20
CA LEU A 28 -3.30 3.41 -0.22
C LEU A 28 -4.46 3.80 0.69
N VAL A 29 -5.68 3.66 0.18
CA VAL A 29 -6.91 3.99 0.91
C VAL A 29 -7.80 2.76 0.93
N GLY A 30 -8.03 2.21 2.13
CA GLY A 30 -9.07 1.23 2.41
C GLY A 30 -10.42 1.91 2.63
N SER A 31 -11.51 1.16 2.55
CA SER A 31 -12.87 1.70 2.65
C SER A 31 -13.89 0.66 3.05
N TYR A 32 -15.08 1.11 3.45
CA TYR A 32 -16.30 0.30 3.45
C TYR A 32 -16.97 0.37 2.07
N THR A 33 -17.57 -0.73 1.64
CA THR A 33 -18.18 -0.85 0.30
C THR A 33 -19.70 -0.88 0.30
N ASP A 34 -20.36 -0.55 1.42
CA ASP A 34 -21.83 -0.46 1.49
C ASP A 34 -22.37 0.77 0.74
N GLY A 35 -21.50 1.72 0.41
CA GLY A 35 -21.78 2.89 -0.42
C GLY A 35 -21.28 2.75 -1.86
N GLN A 36 -20.72 3.83 -2.40
CA GLN A 36 -20.20 3.88 -3.78
C GLN A 36 -18.76 3.37 -3.92
N SER A 37 -18.11 3.05 -2.81
CA SER A 37 -16.71 2.60 -2.83
C SER A 37 -16.60 1.21 -3.44
N GLN A 38 -15.54 0.97 -4.20
CA GLN A 38 -15.28 -0.33 -4.84
C GLN A 38 -14.28 -1.19 -4.06
N GLY A 39 -13.58 -0.63 -3.07
CA GLY A 39 -12.57 -1.34 -2.29
C GLY A 39 -11.32 -0.49 -2.07
N ILE A 40 -10.16 -1.00 -2.46
CA ILE A 40 -8.86 -0.34 -2.19
C ILE A 40 -8.53 0.61 -3.34
N TYR A 41 -8.11 1.83 -2.99
CA TYR A 41 -7.67 2.83 -3.96
C TYR A 41 -6.18 3.12 -3.79
N ARG A 42 -5.49 3.26 -4.92
CA ARG A 42 -4.09 3.67 -4.97
C ARG A 42 -4.00 5.03 -5.63
N TYR A 43 -3.45 6.00 -4.92
CA TYR A 43 -3.32 7.39 -5.38
C TYR A 43 -1.87 7.83 -5.44
N GLN A 44 -1.61 8.84 -6.26
CA GLN A 44 -0.39 9.62 -6.19
C GLN A 44 -0.53 10.71 -5.11
N PHE A 45 0.47 10.79 -4.22
CA PHE A 45 0.56 11.79 -3.16
C PHE A 45 1.80 12.65 -3.35
N ASP A 46 1.59 13.95 -3.55
CA ASP A 46 2.64 14.96 -3.54
C ASP A 46 2.90 15.40 -2.09
N SER A 47 3.92 14.79 -1.48
CA SER A 47 4.33 15.09 -0.10
C SER A 47 4.90 16.50 0.08
N LYS A 48 5.37 17.16 -0.99
CA LYS A 48 5.88 18.55 -0.90
C LYS A 48 4.74 19.55 -0.82
N ARG A 49 3.64 19.28 -1.54
CA ARG A 49 2.47 20.18 -1.60
C ARG A 49 1.32 19.73 -0.69
N GLY A 50 1.39 18.54 -0.12
CA GLY A 50 0.30 17.96 0.67
C GLY A 50 -0.94 17.67 -0.16
N LYS A 51 -0.78 17.30 -1.44
CA LYS A 51 -1.89 17.08 -2.38
C LYS A 51 -2.00 15.62 -2.79
N ILE A 52 -3.23 15.12 -2.87
CA ILE A 52 -3.58 13.83 -3.45
C ILE A 52 -4.14 14.11 -4.83
N GLU A 53 -3.62 13.43 -5.86
CA GLU A 53 -4.21 13.52 -7.20
C GLU A 53 -5.64 12.97 -7.19
N PRO A 54 -6.62 13.65 -7.80
CA PRO A 54 -8.04 13.27 -7.67
C PRO A 54 -8.36 11.94 -8.36
N THR A 55 -7.58 11.58 -9.38
CA THR A 55 -7.75 10.32 -10.11
C THR A 55 -6.87 9.24 -9.48
N PRO A 56 -7.44 8.10 -9.05
CA PRO A 56 -6.65 6.99 -8.56
C PRO A 56 -5.80 6.39 -9.69
N LEU A 57 -4.57 6.01 -9.36
CA LEU A 57 -3.69 5.20 -10.21
C LEU A 57 -4.25 3.79 -10.41
N GLN A 58 -5.00 3.28 -9.43
CA GLN A 58 -5.64 1.97 -9.49
C GLN A 58 -6.82 1.90 -8.51
N VAL A 59 -7.86 1.15 -8.89
CA VAL A 59 -8.96 0.73 -8.00
C VAL A 59 -8.96 -0.80 -7.98
N VAL A 60 -8.84 -1.39 -6.78
CA VAL A 60 -8.89 -2.84 -6.57
C VAL A 60 -10.22 -3.19 -5.94
N LYS A 61 -11.00 -4.02 -6.64
CA LYS A 61 -12.29 -4.48 -6.12
C LYS A 61 -12.07 -5.41 -4.93
N SER A 62 -12.61 -5.04 -3.78
CA SER A 62 -12.58 -5.83 -2.54
C SER A 62 -13.71 -5.38 -1.64
N VAL A 63 -14.33 -6.31 -0.92
CA VAL A 63 -15.46 -6.00 -0.03
C VAL A 63 -14.95 -5.43 1.29
N SER A 64 -15.39 -4.23 1.65
CA SER A 64 -15.06 -3.50 2.88
C SER A 64 -13.62 -3.67 3.40
N PRO A 65 -12.56 -3.41 2.60
CA PRO A 65 -11.17 -3.49 3.04
C PRO A 65 -10.82 -2.32 3.98
N SER A 66 -11.31 -2.34 5.22
CA SER A 66 -11.30 -1.19 6.14
C SER A 66 -9.93 -0.92 6.79
N TRP A 67 -9.08 -1.94 6.91
CA TRP A 67 -7.72 -1.83 7.44
C TRP A 67 -6.70 -2.49 6.52
N LEU A 68 -5.56 -1.83 6.30
CA LEU A 68 -4.51 -2.27 5.38
C LEU A 68 -3.18 -2.47 6.11
N VAL A 69 -2.47 -3.56 5.78
CA VAL A 69 -1.15 -3.87 6.34
C VAL A 69 -0.18 -4.21 5.21
N LEU A 70 0.93 -3.48 5.13
CA LEU A 70 2.03 -3.82 4.22
C LEU A 70 3.02 -4.76 4.91
N SER A 71 3.48 -5.75 4.15
CA SER A 71 4.68 -6.52 4.49
C SER A 71 5.92 -5.61 4.56
N ALA A 72 6.93 -6.04 5.32
CA ALA A 72 8.15 -5.26 5.54
C ALA A 72 8.91 -4.93 4.24
N ASP A 73 8.84 -5.81 3.24
CA ASP A 73 9.47 -5.61 1.92
C ASP A 73 8.55 -4.90 0.90
N GLN A 74 7.33 -4.56 1.31
CA GLN A 74 6.29 -3.91 0.51
C GLN A 74 5.89 -4.69 -0.75
N ARG A 75 6.05 -6.02 -0.75
CA ARG A 75 5.63 -6.89 -1.88
C ARG A 75 4.27 -7.53 -1.69
N GLN A 76 3.76 -7.50 -0.47
CA GLN A 76 2.45 -8.02 -0.10
C GLN A 76 1.67 -6.97 0.69
N LEU A 77 0.37 -6.92 0.41
CA LEU A 77 -0.62 -6.13 1.13
C LEU A 77 -1.68 -7.08 1.67
N PHE A 78 -2.05 -6.88 2.92
CA PHE A 78 -3.15 -7.57 3.56
C PHE A 78 -4.24 -6.57 3.89
N SER A 79 -5.50 -7.00 3.80
CA SER A 79 -6.63 -6.24 4.31
C SER A 79 -7.52 -7.11 5.17
N VAL A 80 -8.03 -6.56 6.26
CA VAL A 80 -9.25 -7.11 6.85
C VAL A 80 -10.44 -6.69 6.00
N ASN A 81 -11.42 -7.57 5.87
CA ASN A 81 -12.68 -7.28 5.19
C ASN A 81 -13.78 -7.25 6.26
N GLU A 82 -14.19 -6.05 6.61
CA GLU A 82 -15.05 -5.78 7.75
C GLU A 82 -16.51 -5.97 7.37
N THR A 83 -16.93 -7.24 7.41
CA THR A 83 -18.30 -7.67 7.19
C THR A 83 -18.70 -8.68 8.26
N PRO A 84 -19.99 -9.00 8.41
CA PRO A 84 -20.42 -10.06 9.33
C PRO A 84 -19.76 -11.42 9.08
N ASP A 85 -19.48 -11.80 7.83
CA ASP A 85 -18.76 -13.05 7.49
C ASP A 85 -17.22 -12.88 7.51
N GLY A 86 -16.72 -11.99 8.37
CA GLY A 86 -15.39 -11.39 8.40
C GLY A 86 -14.29 -12.16 7.66
N LYS A 87 -13.62 -11.49 6.71
CA LYS A 87 -12.53 -12.09 5.91
C LYS A 87 -11.20 -11.36 6.09
N VAL A 88 -10.15 -12.00 5.61
CA VAL A 88 -8.85 -11.37 5.33
C VAL A 88 -8.49 -11.66 3.89
N SER A 89 -8.14 -10.62 3.15
CA SER A 89 -7.62 -10.72 1.79
C SER A 89 -6.13 -10.38 1.76
N SER A 90 -5.39 -11.07 0.89
CA SER A 90 -4.01 -10.74 0.56
C SER A 90 -3.84 -10.40 -0.92
N PHE A 91 -2.87 -9.56 -1.21
CA PHE A 91 -2.58 -9.03 -2.53
C PHE A 91 -1.06 -8.97 -2.75
N SER A 92 -0.62 -9.15 -3.99
CA SER A 92 0.76 -8.90 -4.40
C SER A 92 0.91 -7.47 -4.87
N LEU A 93 2.05 -6.87 -4.56
CA LEU A 93 2.47 -5.57 -5.03
C LEU A 93 3.65 -5.74 -5.97
N SER A 94 3.52 -5.25 -7.20
CA SER A 94 4.63 -5.18 -8.13
C SER A 94 5.59 -4.04 -7.78
N SER A 95 6.76 -3.99 -8.44
CA SER A 95 7.74 -2.91 -8.25
C SER A 95 7.22 -1.52 -8.63
N ASN A 96 6.19 -1.42 -9.48
CA ASN A 96 5.52 -0.16 -9.81
C ASN A 96 4.31 0.13 -8.90
N GLY A 97 4.09 -0.71 -7.88
CA GLY A 97 3.01 -0.63 -6.91
C GLY A 97 1.66 -1.16 -7.39
N GLU A 98 1.58 -1.80 -8.57
CA GLU A 98 0.34 -2.44 -9.04
C GLU A 98 -0.07 -3.54 -8.06
N ILE A 99 -1.32 -3.50 -7.61
CA ILE A 99 -1.88 -4.42 -6.62
C ILE A 99 -2.68 -5.51 -7.35
N LYS A 100 -2.42 -6.79 -7.05
CA LYS A 100 -3.18 -7.93 -7.62
C LYS A 100 -3.67 -8.86 -6.51
N PRO A 101 -4.95 -9.29 -6.52
CA PRO A 101 -5.44 -10.27 -5.56
C PRO A 101 -4.59 -11.54 -5.55
N LEU A 102 -4.35 -12.10 -4.35
CA LEU A 102 -3.65 -13.37 -4.16
C LEU A 102 -4.56 -14.42 -3.51
N ASN A 103 -5.03 -14.15 -2.30
CA ASN A 103 -5.82 -15.09 -1.51
C ASN A 103 -6.92 -14.37 -0.71
N GLN A 104 -7.90 -15.13 -0.23
CA GLN A 104 -8.87 -14.68 0.75
C GLN A 104 -9.23 -15.84 1.67
N VAL A 105 -9.22 -15.59 2.98
CA VAL A 105 -9.56 -16.58 4.01
C VAL A 105 -10.55 -15.99 5.00
N GLY A 106 -11.26 -16.86 5.72
CA GLY A 106 -12.08 -16.44 6.85
C GLY A 106 -11.21 -15.90 7.99
N SER A 107 -11.62 -14.78 8.58
CA SER A 107 -11.00 -14.23 9.80
C SER A 107 -11.35 -15.04 11.05
N ARG A 108 -12.27 -16.01 10.94
CA ARG A 108 -12.81 -16.85 12.01
C ARG A 108 -13.47 -16.06 13.15
N GLY A 109 -14.04 -14.92 12.80
CA GLY A 109 -14.95 -14.11 13.59
C GLY A 109 -15.58 -13.07 12.69
N ASP A 110 -16.32 -12.16 13.31
CA ASP A 110 -17.15 -11.19 12.59
C ASP A 110 -16.49 -9.81 12.64
N GLU A 111 -16.62 -9.07 11.54
CA GLU A 111 -16.25 -7.65 11.45
C GLU A 111 -14.82 -7.37 11.94
N PRO A 112 -13.79 -7.94 11.28
CA PRO A 112 -12.41 -7.63 11.60
C PRO A 112 -12.10 -6.17 11.28
N THR A 113 -11.60 -5.43 12.27
CA THR A 113 -11.38 -3.97 12.19
C THR A 113 -9.91 -3.59 12.15
N HIS A 114 -9.01 -4.53 12.47
CA HIS A 114 -7.58 -4.26 12.56
C HIS A 114 -6.74 -5.51 12.33
N ALA A 115 -5.52 -5.31 11.82
CA ALA A 115 -4.53 -6.37 11.75
C ALA A 115 -3.09 -5.85 11.85
N SER A 116 -2.17 -6.74 12.21
CA SER A 116 -0.72 -6.47 12.19
C SER A 116 0.07 -7.73 11.86
N LEU A 117 1.21 -7.57 11.19
CA LEU A 117 2.14 -8.66 10.94
C LEU A 117 3.08 -8.84 12.12
N SER A 118 3.32 -10.09 12.47
CA SER A 118 4.47 -10.50 13.30
C SER A 118 5.78 -9.99 12.71
N ARG A 119 6.77 -9.73 13.59
CA ARG A 119 8.07 -9.18 13.18
C ARG A 119 8.80 -10.05 12.17
N ASP A 120 8.65 -11.38 12.27
CA ASP A 120 9.22 -12.36 11.34
C ASP A 120 8.37 -12.58 10.08
N GLN A 121 7.24 -11.86 9.95
CA GLN A 121 6.31 -11.89 8.82
C GLN A 121 5.60 -13.24 8.61
N ARG A 122 5.62 -14.16 9.59
CA ARG A 122 5.03 -15.50 9.43
C ARG A 122 3.58 -15.61 9.89
N TYR A 123 3.09 -14.59 10.57
CA TYR A 123 1.74 -14.53 11.12
C TYR A 123 1.13 -13.15 10.96
N LEU A 124 -0.16 -13.13 10.65
CA LEU A 124 -1.03 -11.96 10.72
C LEU A 124 -1.93 -12.10 11.95
N PHE A 125 -1.86 -11.12 12.84
CA PHE A 125 -2.77 -10.97 13.98
C PHE A 125 -3.97 -10.14 13.54
N VAL A 126 -5.18 -10.62 13.77
CA VAL A 126 -6.44 -10.01 13.32
C VAL A 126 -7.35 -9.79 14.52
N ALA A 127 -7.87 -8.57 14.67
CA ALA A 127 -8.84 -8.23 15.69
C ALA A 127 -10.25 -8.23 15.08
N ASN A 128 -11.04 -9.25 15.42
CA ASN A 128 -12.46 -9.33 15.13
C ASN A 128 -13.21 -8.50 16.17
N TYR A 129 -13.95 -7.49 15.72
CA TYR A 129 -14.69 -6.62 16.63
C TYR A 129 -15.96 -7.29 17.16
N ALA A 130 -16.75 -7.87 16.26
CA ALA A 130 -18.07 -8.47 16.51
C ALA A 130 -19.02 -7.54 17.28
N VAL A 131 -19.86 -6.81 16.54
CA VAL A 131 -20.90 -5.91 17.07
C VAL A 131 -21.85 -6.65 18.03
N ALA A 132 -22.11 -7.94 17.78
CA ALA A 132 -22.86 -8.79 18.69
C ALA A 132 -21.98 -9.18 19.92
N PRO A 133 -22.50 -9.02 21.16
CA PRO A 133 -21.71 -9.26 22.37
C PRO A 133 -21.44 -10.74 22.67
N ASP A 134 -22.15 -11.67 22.01
CA ASP A 134 -21.99 -13.11 22.15
C ASP A 134 -21.97 -13.74 20.73
N PRO A 135 -20.87 -14.40 20.31
CA PRO A 135 -19.67 -14.73 21.09
C PRO A 135 -18.74 -13.54 21.40
N GLY A 136 -18.96 -12.36 20.80
CA GLY A 136 -18.15 -11.17 21.02
C GLY A 136 -16.84 -11.15 20.23
N GLY A 137 -16.04 -10.12 20.47
CA GLY A 137 -14.77 -9.90 19.76
C GLY A 137 -13.73 -10.99 20.03
N SER A 138 -12.80 -11.17 19.09
CA SER A 138 -11.75 -12.19 19.20
C SER A 138 -10.44 -11.74 18.55
N LEU A 139 -9.34 -12.34 19.00
CA LEU A 139 -8.04 -12.26 18.35
C LEU A 139 -7.78 -13.57 17.59
N VAL A 140 -7.44 -13.46 16.30
CA VAL A 140 -7.10 -14.61 15.47
C VAL A 140 -5.67 -14.46 14.93
N VAL A 141 -4.94 -15.57 14.88
CA VAL A 141 -3.58 -15.65 14.35
C VAL A 141 -3.63 -16.50 13.07
N ILE A 142 -3.32 -15.87 11.95
CA ILE A 142 -3.33 -16.52 10.62
C ILE A 142 -1.88 -16.72 10.19
N PRO A 143 -1.42 -17.96 9.90
CA PRO A 143 -0.13 -18.19 9.28
C PRO A 143 -0.07 -17.54 7.89
N VAL A 144 1.07 -16.96 7.55
CA VAL A 144 1.32 -16.31 6.26
C VAL A 144 2.43 -17.10 5.54
N ALA A 145 2.11 -17.62 4.36
CA ALA A 145 3.12 -18.26 3.52
C ALA A 145 4.10 -17.22 2.96
N LYS A 146 5.27 -17.67 2.49
CA LYS A 146 6.31 -16.76 1.95
C LYS A 146 5.83 -15.93 0.76
N ASP A 147 4.88 -16.45 -0.01
CA ASP A 147 4.28 -15.76 -1.16
C ASP A 147 3.09 -14.87 -0.79
N GLY A 148 2.70 -14.84 0.49
CA GLY A 148 1.62 -14.01 1.02
C GLY A 148 0.25 -14.69 1.01
N THR A 149 0.19 -15.99 0.71
CA THR A 149 -1.04 -16.78 0.78
C THR A 149 -1.38 -17.24 2.20
#